data_AF-A0A846XYN4-F1
#
_entry.id   AF-A0A846XYN4-F1
#
_cell.length_a   1.000
_cell.length_b   1.000
_cell.length_c   1.000
_cell.angle_alpha   90.00
_cell.angle_beta   90.00
_cell.angle_gamma   90.00
#
_symmetry.space_group_name_H-M   'P 1'
#
loop_
_entity.id
_entity.type
_entity.pdbx_description
1 polymer ?
#
loop_
_entity_poly.entity_id
_entity_poly.type
_entity_poly.pdbx_seq_one_letter_code
_entity_poly.pdbx_strand_id
1 'polypeptide(L)' 'MTEPDDRVPAPQGKALGMPYDWRLPTLRRLRARVWNPDDRRIFTPKTFGWGYDVNLYRLLHPRR' A
#
# COMPACT_ATOMS: atom_id res chain seq x y z
N MET A 1 -21.13 0.77 -4.72
CA MET A 1 -20.39 2.02 -4.45
C MET A 1 -19.20 1.65 -3.59
N THR A 2 -18.06 1.33 -4.19
CA THR A 2 -16.82 1.06 -3.44
C THR A 2 -16.28 2.41 -3.00
N GLU A 3 -16.08 2.61 -1.70
CA GLU A 3 -15.57 3.85 -1.14
C GLU A 3 -14.22 4.22 -1.81
N PRO A 4 -14.04 5.46 -2.28
CA PRO A 4 -12.82 5.87 -2.99
C PRO A 4 -11.56 5.85 -2.09
N ASP A 5 -11.70 5.59 -0.79
CA ASP A 5 -10.61 5.53 0.20
C ASP A 5 -9.92 4.15 0.30
N ASP A 6 -10.44 3.11 -0.38
CA ASP A 6 -9.78 1.79 -0.43
C ASP A 6 -8.67 1.68 -1.50
N ARG A 7 -8.59 2.68 -2.40
CA ARG A 7 -7.51 2.75 -3.38
C ARG A 7 -6.25 3.28 -2.69
N VAL A 8 -5.18 2.49 -2.73
CA VAL A 8 -3.88 2.84 -2.14
C VAL A 8 -3.50 4.27 -2.57
N PRO A 9 -3.43 5.23 -1.64
CA PRO A 9 -3.11 6.60 -2.00
C PRO A 9 -1.70 6.65 -2.58
N ALA A 10 -1.53 7.44 -3.64
CA ALA A 10 -0.23 7.64 -4.25
C ALA A 10 0.79 8.12 -3.20
N PRO A 11 2.03 7.62 -3.23
CA PRO A 11 3.07 8.07 -2.30
C PRO A 11 3.34 9.56 -2.49
N GLN A 12 3.85 10.25 -1.46
CA GLN A 12 4.16 11.70 -1.56
C GLN A 12 5.17 12.00 -2.66
N GLY A 13 6.12 11.10 -2.89
CA GLY A 13 7.14 11.25 -3.90
C GLY A 13 8.04 10.03 -3.99
N LYS A 14 9.10 10.14 -4.79
CA LYS A 14 10.15 9.14 -4.90
C LYS A 14 11.49 9.76 -4.51
N ALA A 15 12.17 9.15 -3.54
CA ALA A 15 13.55 9.47 -3.19
C ALA A 15 14.45 8.34 -3.71
N LEU A 16 15.46 8.68 -4.52
CA LEU A 16 16.38 7.72 -5.14
C LEU A 16 15.67 6.60 -5.92
N GLY A 17 14.54 6.91 -6.57
CA GLY A 17 13.73 5.94 -7.31
C GLY A 17 12.81 5.08 -6.46
N MET A 18 12.87 5.16 -5.13
CA MET A 18 11.98 4.45 -4.21
C MET A 18 10.91 5.39 -3.64
N PRO A 19 9.64 4.95 -3.53
CA PRO A 19 8.59 5.77 -2.95
C PRO A 19 8.85 6.03 -1.47
N TYR A 20 8.48 7.23 -1.04
CA TYR A 20 8.68 7.69 0.32
C TYR A 20 7.40 8.35 0.86
N ASP A 21 7.07 8.11 2.13
CA ASP A 21 5.90 8.67 2.81
C ASP A 21 6.25 9.08 4.27
N TRP A 22 6.17 10.38 4.62
CA TRP A 22 6.49 10.88 5.98
C TRP A 22 5.18 11.08 6.78
N ARG A 23 4.01 10.79 6.19
CA ARG A 23 2.73 10.98 6.88
C ARG A 23 2.57 9.93 7.96
N LEU A 24 1.99 10.33 9.09
CA LEU A 24 1.65 9.39 10.15
C LEU A 24 0.83 8.22 9.58
N PRO A 25 1.28 6.97 9.81
CA PRO A 25 0.54 5.80 9.36
C PRO A 25 -0.74 5.70 10.18
N THR A 26 -1.88 5.64 9.51
CA THR A 26 -3.16 5.33 10.16
C THR A 26 -3.39 3.82 10.11
N LEU A 27 -4.02 3.25 11.15
CA LEU A 27 -4.36 1.82 11.16
C LEU A 27 -5.19 1.42 9.94
N ARG A 28 -6.08 2.31 9.48
CA ARG A 28 -6.87 2.11 8.25
C ARG A 28 -5.97 1.96 7.02
N ARG A 29 -4.98 2.85 6.84
CA ARG A 29 -4.03 2.77 5.71
C ARG A 29 -3.12 1.57 5.81
N LEU A 30 -2.63 1.24 7.00
CA LEU A 30 -1.77 0.07 7.20
C LEU A 30 -2.52 -1.21 6.79
N ARG A 31 -3.76 -1.38 7.24
CA ARG A 31 -4.62 -2.50 6.83
C ARG A 31 -4.86 -2.51 5.32
N ALA A 32 -5.15 -1.36 4.72
CA ALA A 32 -5.34 -1.22 3.28
C ALA A 32 -4.07 -1.41 2.43
N ARG A 33 -2.86 -1.44 3.02
CA ARG A 33 -1.60 -1.74 2.29
C ARG A 33 -1.10 -3.15 2.52
N VAL A 34 -1.29 -3.68 3.73
CA VAL A 34 -0.87 -5.04 4.11
C VAL A 34 -1.90 -6.09 3.66
N TRP A 35 -3.19 -5.75 3.68
CA TRP A 35 -4.30 -6.68 3.40
C TRP A 35 -5.37 -6.03 2.51
N ASN A 36 -5.10 -5.97 1.21
CA ASN A 36 -6.04 -5.40 0.24
C ASN A 36 -6.34 -6.40 -0.89
N PRO A 37 -7.57 -6.95 -0.95
CA PRO A 37 -7.96 -7.88 -2.01
C PRO A 37 -8.18 -7.20 -3.37
N ASP A 38 -8.51 -5.91 -3.38
CA ASP A 38 -8.78 -5.14 -4.60
C ASP A 38 -7.48 -4.65 -5.29
N ASP A 39 -6.36 -4.58 -4.57
CA ASP A 39 -5.08 -4.21 -5.15
C ASP A 39 -4.34 -5.44 -5.71
N ARG A 40 -4.17 -5.46 -7.03
CA ARG A 40 -3.43 -6.50 -7.76
C ARG A 40 -1.91 -6.40 -7.59
N ARG A 41 -1.39 -5.32 -6.99
CA ARG A 41 0.05 -5.11 -6.78
C ARG A 41 0.52 -5.86 -5.53
N ILE A 42 1.60 -6.63 -5.69
CA ILE A 42 2.28 -7.30 -4.56
C ILE A 42 3.09 -6.27 -3.75
N PHE A 43 3.76 -5.35 -4.46
CA PHE A 43 4.53 -4.27 -3.85
C PHE A 43 3.69 -3.01 -3.80
N THR A 44 3.38 -2.56 -2.59
CA THR A 44 2.71 -1.29 -2.33
C THR A 44 3.73 -0.28 -1.80
N PRO A 45 3.54 1.04 -1.98
CA PRO A 45 4.40 2.03 -1.33
C PRO A 45 4.36 1.87 0.20
N LYS A 46 5.41 2.25 0.94
CA LYS A 46 5.42 2.13 2.40
C LYS A 46 4.53 3.16 3.09
N THR A 47 3.70 2.76 4.06
CA THR A 47 2.73 3.67 4.73
C THR A 47 3.44 4.79 5.48
N PHE A 48 4.62 4.50 5.98
CA PHE A 48 5.51 5.45 6.62
C PHE A 48 6.96 5.00 6.39
N GLY A 49 7.84 5.93 6.05
CA GLY A 49 9.24 5.66 5.76
C GLY A 49 9.56 5.53 4.28
N TRP A 50 10.72 4.93 4.02
CA TRP A 50 11.31 4.81 2.69
C TRP A 50 11.18 3.37 2.16
N GLY A 51 10.61 3.19 0.97
CA GLY A 51 10.57 1.90 0.27
C GLY A 51 9.16 1.35 0.02
N TYR A 52 9.06 0.02 -0.07
CA TYR A 52 7.82 -0.69 -0.38
C TYR A 52 7.32 -1.51 0.82
N ASP A 53 6.01 -1.58 0.98
CA ASP A 53 5.30 -2.58 1.77
C ASP A 53 4.87 -3.74 0.86
N VAL A 54 4.47 -4.86 1.47
CA VAL A 54 4.00 -6.05 0.77
C VAL A 54 2.53 -6.28 1.08
N ASN A 55 1.72 -6.44 0.03
CA ASN A 55 0.34 -6.86 0.17
C ASN A 55 0.31 -8.37 0.44
N LEU A 56 0.23 -8.74 1.72
CA LEU A 56 0.19 -10.12 2.19
C LEU A 56 -1.03 -10.86 1.67
N TYR A 57 -2.16 -10.17 1.43
CA TYR A 57 -3.33 -10.83 0.85
C TYR A 57 -3.00 -11.42 -0.52
N ARG A 58 -2.32 -10.65 -1.39
CA ARG A 58 -1.92 -11.12 -2.72
C ARG A 58 -0.80 -12.15 -2.64
N LEU A 59 0.12 -12.00 -1.68
CA LEU A 59 1.17 -13.00 -1.44
C LEU A 59 0.58 -14.36 -1.05
N LEU A 60 -0.47 -14.36 -0.23
CA LEU A 60 -1.18 -15.58 0.20
C LEU A 60 -2.20 -16.08 -0.84
N HIS A 61 -2.75 -15.19 -1.67
CA HIS A 61 -3.73 -15.51 -2.72
C HIS A 61 -3.23 -15.13 -4.13
N PRO A 62 -2.12 -15.70 -4.63
CA PRO A 62 -1.54 -15.31 -5.91
C PRO A 62 -2.41 -15.71 -7.13
N ARG A 63 -3.39 -16.60 -6.96
CA ARG A 63 -4.15 -17.26 -8.04
C ARG A 63 -5.66 -16.94 -8.10
N ARG A 64 -6.16 -15.97 -7.33
CA ARG A 64 -7.53 -15.46 -7.48
C ARG A 64 -7.57 -14.16 -8.29
#